data_AF-A0A0C2GZR7-F1
#
_entry.id   AF-A0A0C2GZR7-F1
#
_cell.length_a   1.000
_cell.length_b   1.000
_cell.length_c   1.000
_cell.angle_alpha   90.00
_cell.angle_beta   90.00
_cell.angle_gamma   90.00
#
_symmetry.space_group_name_H-M   'P 1'
#
loop_
_entity.id
_entity.type
_entity.pdbx_description
1 polymer ?
#
loop_
_entity_poly.entity_id
_entity_poly.type
_entity_poly.pdbx_seq_one_letter_code
_entity_poly.pdbx_strand_id
1 'polypeptide(L)'
;MLIACTPSMSHRPTLAATAVLLFIAVTMIANTSAFMGKASCSAEEYCPAGWRVQRKSNYDATTCDPASKTKCDKPYQCVHSQCGISFCCAHKKTLNQWKEQKELEQDMEEDDEHSDL
;
A
#
# COMPACT_ATOMS: atom_id res chain seq x y z
N MET A 1 -3.68 78.26 16.10
CA MET A 1 -2.97 77.27 16.94
C MET A 1 -3.92 76.11 17.14
N LEU A 2 -3.72 74.85 16.74
CA LEU A 2 -2.55 74.00 16.44
C LEU A 2 -2.96 73.04 15.29
N ILE A 3 -2.19 72.94 14.19
CA ILE A 3 -1.22 71.89 13.84
C ILE A 3 -1.78 70.46 13.85
N ALA A 4 -1.87 69.91 12.63
CA ALA A 4 -2.24 68.54 12.28
C ALA A 4 -1.12 67.53 12.53
N CYS A 5 -1.49 66.25 12.75
CA CYS A 5 -0.64 65.10 12.44
C CYS A 5 -1.50 63.93 11.96
N THR A 6 -1.61 63.75 10.64
CA THR A 6 -1.90 62.47 10.01
C THR A 6 -0.57 61.74 9.74
N PRO A 7 -0.41 60.45 10.06
CA PRO A 7 0.76 59.71 9.61
C PRO A 7 0.60 59.33 8.15
N SER A 8 1.33 60.03 7.28
CA SER A 8 1.60 59.64 5.90
C SER A 8 2.58 58.47 5.92
N MET A 9 2.10 57.24 5.69
CA MET A 9 2.97 56.08 5.47
C MET A 9 3.53 56.12 4.05
N SER A 10 4.73 56.68 3.93
CA SER A 10 5.58 56.62 2.75
C SER A 10 6.08 55.18 2.53
N HIS A 11 5.48 54.46 1.58
CA HIS A 11 5.99 53.18 1.10
C HIS A 11 7.16 53.43 0.13
N ARG A 12 8.39 53.29 0.63
CA ARG A 12 9.57 53.01 -0.20
C ARG A 12 9.82 51.50 -0.16
N PRO A 13 9.75 50.77 -1.27
CA PRO A 13 10.16 49.37 -1.28
C PRO A 13 11.68 49.29 -1.18
N THR A 14 12.19 49.01 0.01
CA THR A 14 13.61 48.73 0.23
C THR A 14 13.94 47.37 -0.41
N LEU A 15 14.82 47.39 -1.40
CA LEU A 15 15.32 46.24 -2.19
C LEU A 15 15.80 45.03 -1.36
N ALA A 16 16.04 45.20 -0.07
CA ALA A 16 16.45 44.15 0.86
C ALA A 16 15.31 43.20 1.27
N ALA A 17 14.05 43.64 1.23
CA ALA A 17 12.91 42.84 1.70
C ALA A 17 12.53 41.70 0.74
N THR A 18 12.78 41.86 -0.56
CA THR A 18 12.46 40.86 -1.59
C THR A 18 13.45 39.70 -1.59
N ALA A 19 14.73 39.93 -1.27
CA ALA A 19 15.73 38.88 -1.19
C ALA A 19 15.46 37.91 -0.03
N VAL A 20 15.04 38.41 1.13
CA VAL A 20 14.72 37.58 2.32
C VAL A 20 13.53 36.66 2.06
N LEU A 21 12.50 37.15 1.36
CA LEU A 21 11.33 36.34 0.99
C LEU A 21 11.68 35.19 0.04
N LEU A 22 12.61 35.41 -0.90
CA LEU A 22 13.09 34.36 -1.80
C LEU A 22 13.91 33.29 -1.07
N PHE A 23 14.75 33.66 -0.09
CA PHE A 23 15.50 32.70 0.71
C PHE A 23 14.58 31.79 1.56
N ILE A 24 13.50 32.34 2.14
CA ILE A 24 12.55 31.55 2.95
C ILE A 24 11.79 30.55 2.07
N ALA A 25 11.39 30.95 0.86
CA ALA A 25 10.70 30.07 -0.08
C ALA A 25 11.59 28.88 -0.53
N VAL A 26 12.89 29.09 -0.74
CA VAL A 26 13.82 28.02 -1.14
C VAL A 26 14.06 27.01 -0.01
N THR A 27 14.09 27.45 1.26
CA THR A 27 14.24 26.54 2.41
C THR A 27 13.01 25.65 2.68
N MET A 28 11.81 26.10 2.30
CA MET A 28 10.58 25.30 2.46
C MET A 28 10.49 24.15 1.43
N ILE A 29 11.15 24.27 0.28
CA ILE A 29 11.09 23.27 -0.80
C ILE A 29 12.12 22.14 -0.59
N ALA A 30 13.23 22.41 0.12
CA ALA A 30 14.28 21.41 0.36
C ALA A 30 13.93 20.38 1.47
N ASN A 31 12.90 20.64 2.28
CA ASN A 31 12.55 19.82 3.45
C ASN A 31 11.37 18.86 3.23
N THR A 32 10.80 18.75 2.03
CA THR A 32 9.90 17.63 1.70
C THR A 32 10.73 16.40 1.38
N SER A 33 11.52 15.96 2.36
CA SER A 33 12.20 14.69 2.36
C SER A 33 11.15 13.59 2.26
N ALA A 34 11.16 12.89 1.12
CA ALA A 34 10.92 11.45 1.00
C ALA A 34 10.10 10.82 2.14
N PHE A 35 8.78 10.92 2.06
CA PHE A 35 7.88 9.97 2.72
C PHE A 35 7.05 9.23 1.67
N MET A 36 7.74 8.65 0.68
CA MET A 36 7.28 7.36 0.16
C MET A 36 7.49 6.34 1.27
N GLY A 37 6.58 6.37 2.26
CA GLY A 37 6.50 5.33 3.26
C GLY A 37 6.35 4.02 2.51
N LYS A 38 7.40 3.19 2.52
CA LYS A 38 7.21 1.75 2.38
C LYS A 38 6.25 1.42 3.51
N ALA A 39 4.98 1.23 3.19
CA ALA A 39 4.03 0.69 4.12
C ALA A 39 4.55 -0.67 4.57
N SER A 40 5.25 -0.70 5.70
CA SER A 40 5.71 -1.95 6.30
C SER A 40 4.54 -2.46 7.13
N CYS A 41 3.72 -3.30 6.52
CA CYS A 41 2.69 -4.00 7.27
C CYS A 41 3.36 -5.13 8.04
N SER A 42 2.99 -5.27 9.32
CA SER A 42 3.31 -6.48 10.07
C SER A 42 2.64 -7.68 9.38
N ALA A 43 3.19 -8.87 9.58
CA ALA A 43 2.62 -10.10 9.04
C ALA A 43 1.18 -10.36 9.49
N GLU A 44 0.76 -9.74 10.59
CA GLU A 44 -0.59 -9.80 11.15
C GLU A 44 -1.59 -8.89 10.43
N GLU A 45 -1.11 -7.90 9.67
CA GLU A 45 -1.93 -6.88 9.04
C GLU A 45 -2.21 -7.17 7.56
N TYR A 46 -1.57 -8.19 6.98
CA TYR A 46 -1.74 -8.53 5.56
C TYR A 46 -3.16 -8.96 5.20
N CYS A 47 -3.82 -9.72 6.09
CA CYS A 47 -5.15 -10.26 5.85
C CYS A 47 -6.06 -10.09 7.07
N PRO A 48 -7.38 -10.01 6.88
CA PRO A 48 -8.33 -9.92 7.99
C PRO A 48 -8.27 -11.11 8.94
N ALA A 49 -8.81 -10.94 10.15
CA ALA A 49 -8.94 -12.02 11.11
C ALA A 49 -9.69 -13.22 10.51
N GLY A 50 -9.14 -14.43 10.68
CA GLY A 50 -9.70 -15.64 10.08
C GLY A 50 -9.23 -15.96 8.66
N TRP A 51 -8.38 -15.10 8.07
CA TRP A 51 -7.79 -15.31 6.76
C TRP A 51 -6.32 -15.74 6.84
N ARG A 52 -5.80 -16.22 5.71
CA ARG A 52 -4.40 -16.61 5.52
C ARG A 52 -3.86 -15.94 4.26
N VAL A 53 -2.68 -15.34 4.39
CA VAL A 53 -1.95 -14.75 3.27
C VAL A 53 -1.31 -15.86 2.43
N GLN A 54 -1.40 -15.73 1.11
CA GLN A 54 -0.62 -16.55 0.20
C GLN A 54 0.84 -16.15 0.32
N ARG A 55 1.72 -17.12 0.55
CA ARG A 55 3.17 -16.89 0.57
C ARG A 55 3.82 -17.54 -0.64
N LYS A 56 4.85 -16.89 -1.16
CA LYS A 56 5.75 -17.44 -2.17
C LYS A 56 6.69 -18.47 -1.53
N SER A 57 7.43 -19.19 -2.35
CA SER A 57 8.49 -20.11 -1.89
C SER A 57 9.53 -19.43 -0.99
N ASN A 58 9.78 -18.13 -1.19
CA ASN A 58 10.68 -17.32 -0.37
C ASN A 58 10.06 -16.84 0.96
N TYR A 59 8.89 -17.35 1.34
CA TYR A 59 8.09 -16.89 2.48
C TYR A 59 7.53 -15.47 2.39
N ASP A 60 7.82 -14.73 1.33
CA ASP A 60 7.25 -13.40 1.07
C ASP A 60 5.74 -13.47 0.82
N ALA A 61 5.01 -12.46 1.31
CA ALA A 61 3.59 -12.32 1.03
C ALA A 61 3.34 -12.00 -0.44
N THR A 62 2.40 -12.70 -1.06
CA THR A 62 1.99 -12.41 -2.44
C THR A 62 1.11 -11.18 -2.45
N THR A 63 1.62 -10.10 -3.02
CA THR A 63 0.86 -8.87 -3.29
C THR A 63 0.07 -9.00 -4.58
N CYS A 64 -1.09 -8.39 -4.62
CA CYS A 64 -1.91 -8.24 -5.81
C CYS A 64 -2.21 -6.75 -6.01
N ASP A 65 -2.52 -6.37 -7.24
CA ASP A 65 -3.03 -5.04 -7.55
C ASP A 65 -4.39 -5.22 -8.24
N PRO A 66 -5.49 -4.66 -7.71
CA PRO A 66 -6.83 -4.78 -8.29
C PRO A 66 -6.94 -4.16 -9.69
N ALA A 67 -6.05 -3.22 -10.06
CA ALA A 67 -5.94 -2.68 -11.42
C ALA A 67 -5.02 -3.51 -12.32
N SER A 68 -4.22 -4.42 -11.74
CA SER A 68 -3.31 -5.28 -12.48
C SER A 68 -3.98 -6.60 -12.92
N LYS A 69 -3.42 -7.23 -13.95
CA LYS A 69 -3.83 -8.58 -14.39
C LYS A 69 -3.29 -9.70 -13.49
N THR A 70 -2.53 -9.38 -12.43
CA THR A 70 -1.96 -10.40 -11.54
C THR A 70 -3.07 -11.02 -10.71
N LYS A 71 -3.51 -12.20 -11.15
CA LYS A 71 -4.57 -12.96 -10.48
C LYS A 71 -3.95 -13.73 -9.31
N CYS A 72 -4.59 -13.64 -8.14
CA CYS A 72 -4.31 -14.55 -7.04
C CYS A 72 -4.72 -15.97 -7.46
N ASP A 73 -3.93 -16.96 -7.07
CA ASP A 73 -4.29 -18.36 -7.31
C ASP A 73 -5.52 -18.75 -6.49
N LYS A 74 -6.37 -19.63 -7.01
CA LYS A 74 -7.50 -20.15 -6.22
C LYS A 74 -6.97 -20.97 -5.03
N PRO A 75 -7.55 -20.85 -3.83
CA PRO A 75 -8.79 -20.14 -3.47
C PRO A 75 -8.57 -18.71 -2.93
N TYR A 76 -7.40 -18.11 -3.18
CA TYR A 76 -7.05 -16.78 -2.70
C TYR A 76 -7.71 -15.68 -3.52
N GLN A 77 -8.00 -14.58 -2.84
CA GLN A 77 -8.64 -13.39 -3.40
C GLN A 77 -7.78 -12.17 -3.08
N CYS A 78 -7.84 -11.17 -3.94
CA CYS A 78 -7.12 -9.93 -3.69
C CYS A 78 -7.84 -9.11 -2.63
N VAL A 79 -7.21 -8.93 -1.46
CA VAL A 79 -7.76 -8.18 -0.33
C VAL A 79 -6.88 -6.97 -0.04
N HIS A 80 -7.49 -5.79 0.03
CA HIS A 80 -6.79 -4.58 0.41
C HIS A 80 -6.53 -4.57 1.91
N SER A 81 -5.27 -4.45 2.32
CA SER A 81 -4.89 -4.44 3.72
C SER A 81 -4.86 -3.03 4.30
N GLN A 82 -4.78 -2.94 5.64
CA GLN A 82 -4.81 -1.67 6.36
C GLN A 82 -3.57 -0.80 6.11
N CYS A 83 -2.48 -1.40 5.62
CA CYS A 83 -1.26 -0.68 5.27
C CYS A 83 -1.27 -0.10 3.84
N GLY A 84 -2.38 -0.20 3.10
CA GLY A 84 -2.49 0.40 1.77
C GLY A 84 -1.87 -0.43 0.63
N ILE A 85 -1.44 -1.66 0.91
CA ILE A 85 -1.02 -2.65 -0.08
C ILE A 85 -2.08 -3.75 -0.16
N SER A 86 -2.33 -4.34 -1.33
CA SER A 86 -3.26 -5.46 -1.44
C SER A 86 -2.51 -6.80 -1.49
N PHE A 87 -3.03 -7.80 -0.80
CA PHE A 87 -2.43 -9.13 -0.69
C PHE A 87 -3.42 -10.22 -1.12
N CYS A 88 -2.89 -11.33 -1.61
CA CYS A 88 -3.68 -12.52 -1.89
C CYS A 88 -4.00 -13.24 -0.58
N CYS A 89 -5.26 -13.23 -0.18
CA CYS A 89 -5.76 -13.78 1.07
C CYS A 89 -6.87 -14.81 0.81
N ALA A 90 -6.90 -15.88 1.59
CA ALA A 90 -8.00 -16.85 1.57
C ALA A 90 -8.57 -17.04 2.98
N HIS A 91 -9.88 -17.25 3.08
CA HIS A 91 -10.51 -17.61 4.35
C HIS A 91 -10.05 -19.01 4.77
N LYS A 92 -9.69 -19.21 6.06
CA LYS A 92 -9.17 -20.49 6.56
C LYS A 92 -10.08 -21.68 6.23
N LYS A 93 -11.40 -21.50 6.38
CA LYS A 93 -12.39 -22.54 6.07
C LYS A 93 -12.34 -22.96 4.59
N THR A 94 -12.37 -21.98 3.68
CA THR A 94 -12.33 -22.22 2.24
C THR A 94 -11.00 -22.81 1.81
N LEU A 95 -9.90 -22.37 2.42
CA LEU A 95 -8.58 -22.90 2.15
C LEU A 95 -8.43 -24.36 2.54
N ASN A 96 -9.01 -24.78 3.68
CA ASN A 96 -9.00 -26.19 4.08
C ASN A 96 -9.88 -27.04 3.16
N GLN A 97 -11.10 -26.59 2.86
CA GLN A 97 -12.00 -27.29 1.93
C GLN A 97 -11.36 -27.46 0.55
N TRP A 98 -10.66 -26.44 0.07
CA TRP A 98 -9.96 -26.50 -1.21
C TRP A 98 -8.78 -27.48 -1.21
N LYS A 99 -8.06 -27.59 -0.09
CA LYS A 99 -6.98 -28.57 0.06
C LYS A 99 -7.53 -30.00 0.07
N GLU A 100 -8.56 -30.24 0.88
CA GLU A 100 -9.26 -31.53 0.95
C GLU A 100 -9.80 -31.93 -0.42
N GLN A 101 -10.42 -30.99 -1.14
CA GLN A 101 -10.89 -31.24 -2.50
C GLN A 101 -9.74 -31.58 -3.46
N LYS A 102 -8.62 -30.87 -3.39
CA LYS A 102 -7.47 -31.11 -4.27
C LYS A 102 -6.81 -32.48 -4.00
N GLU A 103 -6.75 -32.88 -2.73
CA GLU A 103 -6.25 -34.21 -2.34
C GLU A 103 -7.18 -35.31 -2.90
N LEU A 104 -8.50 -35.15 -2.77
CA LEU A 104 -9.47 -36.09 -3.33
C LEU A 104 -9.45 -36.18 -4.86
N GLU A 105 -9.30 -35.04 -5.56
CA GLU A 105 -9.17 -35.02 -7.02
C GLU A 105 -7.89 -35.74 -7.48
N GLN A 106 -6.78 -35.54 -6.76
CA GLN A 106 -5.52 -36.22 -7.07
C GLN A 106 -5.63 -37.75 -6.87
N ASP A 107 -6.26 -38.19 -5.78
CA ASP A 107 -6.45 -39.62 -5.51
C ASP A 107 -7.31 -40.30 -6.59
N MET A 108 -8.29 -39.59 -7.16
CA MET A 108 -9.13 -40.12 -8.25
C MET A 108 -8.39 -40.17 -9.60
N GLU A 109 -7.56 -39.17 -9.90
CA GLU A 109 -6.75 -39.15 -11.13
C GLU A 109 -5.72 -40.30 -11.16
N GLU A 110 -5.12 -40.62 -10.00
CA GLU A 110 -4.16 -41.73 -9.89
C GLU A 110 -4.81 -43.13 -10.08
N ASP A 111 -6.06 -43.30 -9.65
CA ASP A 111 -6.81 -44.56 -9.84
C ASP A 111 -7.29 -44.76 -11.29
N ASP A 112 -7.67 -43.69 -11.99
CA ASP A 112 -8.07 -43.75 -13.41
C ASP A 112 -6.86 -44.05 -14.32
N GLU A 113 -5.65 -43.55 -14.03
CA GLU A 113 -4.43 -43.87 -14.80
C GLU A 113 -3.93 -45.31 -14.60
N HIS A 114 -4.31 -46.00 -13.52
CA HIS A 114 -3.91 -47.39 -13.26
C HIS A 114 -4.93 -48.42 -13.79
N SER A 115 -6.08 -48.00 -14.35
CA SER A 115 -7.09 -48.91 -14.88
C SER A 115 -6.90 -49.30 -16.36
N ASP A 116 -5.89 -48.78 -17.06
CA ASP A 116 -5.63 -49.04 -18.49
C ASP A 116 -4.33 -49.82 -18.79
N LEU A 117 -3.62 -50.38 -17.79
CA LEU A 117 -2.43 -51.26 -18.00
C LEU A 117 -2.32 -52.45 -17.04
#